data_AF-A0A8H2SF13-F1
#
_entry.id   AF-A0A8H2SF13-F1
#
_cell.length_a   1.000
_cell.length_b   1.000
_cell.length_c   1.000
_cell.angle_alpha   90.00
_cell.angle_beta   90.00
_cell.angle_gamma   90.00
#
_symmetry.space_group_name_H-M   'P 1'
#
loop_
_entity.id
_entity.type
_entity.pdbx_description
1 polymer ?
#
loop_
_entity_poly.entity_id
_entity_poly.type
_entity_poly.pdbx_seq_one_letter_code
_entity_poly.pdbx_strand_id
1 'polypeptide(L)'
;NFRANSLFVLPSNVHLAESEFAAPTFIELIPILMSTTGAFVALAVSIVAQRAFVTSTSGNRLYCFFTKRWFFDQVLNDFLVRPFLRFGYEVSFVILDKGAIEILGPYGISYTLRQLAHMMSQLQSGFVYHYVFAMLLGTTLFVTCLCMWEFRYICWVDYRLCFILIVSSFCMEPSVRGSTGGGLPSVARQATGEAVM
;
A
#
# COMPACT_ATOMS: atom_id res chain seq x y z
N ASN A 1 -8.41 69.14 35.34
CA ASN A 1 -8.31 67.67 35.14
C ASN A 1 -8.61 67.29 33.70
N PHE A 2 -7.62 67.36 32.80
CA PHE A 2 -7.79 67.09 31.37
C PHE A 2 -7.87 65.59 31.02
N ARG A 3 -7.28 64.71 31.84
CA ARG A 3 -7.23 63.25 31.61
C ARG A 3 -8.41 62.44 32.16
N ALA A 4 -9.24 63.03 33.03
CA ALA A 4 -10.32 62.29 33.68
C ALA A 4 -11.50 61.96 32.74
N ASN A 5 -11.73 62.80 31.72
CA ASN A 5 -12.80 62.62 30.74
C ASN A 5 -12.34 61.93 29.43
N SER A 6 -11.04 61.61 29.29
CA SER A 6 -10.51 61.08 28.01
C SER A 6 -10.68 59.56 27.86
N LEU A 7 -11.05 58.85 28.92
CA LEU A 7 -11.31 57.41 28.90
C LEU A 7 -12.81 57.16 29.03
N PHE A 8 -13.45 56.82 27.91
CA PHE A 8 -14.86 56.41 27.89
C PHE A 8 -14.97 54.99 28.46
N VAL A 9 -15.56 54.85 29.64
CA VAL A 9 -15.83 53.55 30.27
C VAL A 9 -17.26 53.15 29.94
N LEU A 10 -17.42 51.99 29.29
CA LEU A 10 -18.75 51.44 29.03
C LEU A 10 -19.47 51.11 30.37
N PRO A 11 -20.80 51.29 30.46
CA PRO A 11 -21.56 51.05 31.69
C PRO A 11 -21.37 49.65 32.28
N SER A 12 -21.09 48.64 31.44
CA SER A 12 -20.80 47.27 31.86
C SER A 12 -19.53 47.14 32.72
N ASN A 13 -18.55 48.01 32.51
CA ASN A 13 -17.23 47.91 33.15
C ASN A 13 -17.19 48.67 34.49
N VAL A 14 -18.22 49.46 34.79
CA VAL A 14 -18.34 50.19 36.07
C VAL A 14 -18.48 49.21 37.24
N HIS A 15 -19.17 48.09 37.05
CA HIS A 15 -19.31 47.04 38.07
C HIS A 15 -17.96 46.36 38.42
N LEU A 16 -17.06 46.21 37.46
CA LEU A 16 -15.70 45.69 37.71
C LEU A 16 -14.87 46.69 38.52
N ALA A 17 -14.95 47.98 38.19
CA ALA A 17 -14.29 49.02 38.95
C ALA A 17 -14.83 49.14 40.38
N GLU A 18 -16.15 49.06 40.57
CA GLU A 18 -16.76 49.05 41.91
C GLU A 18 -16.40 47.79 42.72
N SER A 19 -16.21 46.65 42.05
CA SER A 19 -15.80 45.40 42.72
C SER A 19 -14.36 45.42 43.27
N GLU A 20 -13.48 46.23 42.67
CA GLU A 20 -12.12 46.46 43.17
C GLU A 20 -12.14 47.16 44.53
N PHE A 21 -13.01 48.17 44.70
CA PHE A 21 -13.15 48.92 45.96
C PHE A 21 -14.04 48.23 47.00
N ALA A 22 -14.85 47.25 46.61
CA ALA A 22 -15.72 46.49 47.50
C ALA A 22 -15.03 45.28 48.15
N ALA A 23 -13.80 44.96 47.73
CA ALA A 23 -13.04 43.86 48.31
C ALA A 23 -12.66 44.17 49.77
N PRO A 24 -12.75 43.19 50.69
CA PRO A 24 -12.32 43.38 52.06
C PRO A 24 -10.80 43.63 52.09
N THR A 25 -10.39 44.67 52.82
CA THR A 25 -8.99 45.12 52.96
C THR A 25 -8.02 44.01 53.41
N PHE A 26 -8.53 42.95 54.05
CA PHE A 26 -7.75 41.78 54.41
C PHE A 26 -7.14 41.05 53.20
N ILE A 27 -7.88 40.92 52.08
CA ILE A 27 -7.41 40.19 50.89
C ILE A 27 -6.29 40.97 50.19
N GLU A 28 -6.38 42.29 50.19
CA GLU A 28 -5.33 43.18 49.65
C GLU A 28 -4.02 43.09 50.45
N LEU A 29 -4.10 42.73 51.73
CA LEU A 29 -2.94 42.60 52.60
C LEU A 29 -2.22 41.23 52.46
N ILE A 30 -2.90 40.21 51.94
CA ILE A 30 -2.35 38.84 51.79
C ILE A 30 -1.04 38.82 50.98
N PRO A 31 -0.94 39.45 49.79
CA PRO A 31 0.28 39.41 48.98
C PRO A 31 1.47 40.07 49.68
N ILE A 32 1.21 41.15 50.42
CA ILE A 32 2.26 41.91 51.14
C ILE A 32 2.79 41.09 52.31
N LEU A 33 1.90 40.49 53.11
CA LEU A 33 2.28 39.62 54.22
C LEU A 33 3.02 38.37 53.72
N MET A 34 2.57 37.75 52.64
CA MET A 34 3.24 36.58 52.04
C MET A 34 4.62 36.91 51.48
N SER A 35 4.77 38.05 50.81
CA SER A 35 6.06 38.47 50.26
C SER A 35 7.07 38.81 51.35
N THR A 36 6.66 39.58 52.36
CA THR A 36 7.53 39.98 53.48
C THR A 36 7.97 38.79 54.34
N THR A 37 7.04 37.88 54.65
CA THR A 37 7.36 36.64 55.38
C THR A 37 8.27 35.72 54.55
N GLY A 38 8.00 35.56 53.25
CA GLY A 38 8.85 34.79 52.34
C GLY A 38 10.28 35.34 52.25
N ALA A 39 10.43 36.66 52.16
CA ALA A 39 11.74 37.32 52.16
C ALA A 39 12.49 37.11 53.48
N PHE A 40 11.80 37.22 54.62
CA PHE A 40 12.39 36.96 55.93
C PHE A 40 12.88 35.50 56.07
N VAL A 41 12.08 34.53 55.61
CA VAL A 41 12.44 33.11 55.61
C VAL A 41 13.65 32.85 54.70
N ALA A 42 13.68 33.42 53.50
CA ALA A 42 14.81 33.25 52.57
C ALA A 42 16.13 33.76 53.16
N LEU A 43 16.10 34.93 53.82
CA LEU A 43 17.27 35.48 54.52
C LEU A 43 17.69 34.59 55.71
N ALA A 44 16.73 34.14 56.52
CA ALA A 44 17.02 33.25 57.64
C ALA A 44 17.69 31.93 57.19
N VAL A 45 17.18 31.31 56.12
CA VAL A 45 17.71 30.04 55.60
C VAL A 45 19.10 30.21 54.98
N SER A 46 19.33 31.27 54.21
CA SER A 46 20.62 31.54 53.57
C SER A 46 21.75 31.84 54.57
N ILE A 47 21.42 32.51 55.69
CA ILE A 47 22.42 32.85 56.72
C ILE A 47 22.65 31.69 57.71
N VAL A 48 21.58 31.04 58.20
CA VAL A 48 21.66 30.10 59.34
C VAL A 48 21.70 28.64 58.91
N ALA A 49 20.94 28.24 57.90
CA ALA A 49 20.62 26.84 57.65
C ALA A 49 21.36 26.22 56.45
N GLN A 50 22.14 27.00 55.70
CA GLN A 50 22.73 26.55 54.43
C GLN A 50 23.60 25.30 54.58
N ARG A 51 24.38 25.17 55.67
CA ARG A 51 25.21 23.98 55.91
C ARG A 51 24.42 22.78 56.43
N ALA A 52 23.43 23.00 57.28
CA ALA A 52 22.60 21.93 57.85
C ALA A 52 21.67 21.30 56.80
N PHE A 53 21.11 22.12 55.90
CA PHE A 53 20.16 21.64 54.90
C PHE A 53 20.84 20.81 53.80
N VAL A 54 22.04 21.22 53.36
CA VAL A 54 22.84 20.51 52.34
C VAL A 54 23.37 19.16 52.85
N THR A 55 23.71 19.08 54.15
CA THR A 55 24.23 17.83 54.75
C THR A 55 23.13 16.83 55.08
N SER A 56 21.89 17.29 55.26
CA SER A 56 20.74 16.41 55.49
C SER A 56 20.35 15.65 54.21
N THR A 57 20.03 14.36 54.37
CA THR A 57 19.59 13.50 53.25
C THR A 57 18.28 13.96 52.63
N SER A 58 17.33 14.39 53.46
CA SER A 58 16.03 14.93 53.03
C SER A 58 16.16 16.26 52.30
N GLY A 59 16.99 17.18 52.82
CA GLY A 59 17.24 18.47 52.20
C GLY A 59 17.93 18.34 50.84
N ASN A 60 18.92 17.44 50.74
CA ASN A 60 19.56 17.14 49.46
C ASN A 60 18.60 16.52 48.43
N ARG A 61 17.66 15.66 48.86
CA ARG A 61 16.64 15.08 47.98
C ARG A 61 15.68 16.15 47.44
N LEU A 62 15.19 17.04 48.30
CA LEU A 62 14.34 18.17 47.90
C LEU A 62 15.10 19.15 47.00
N TYR A 63 16.36 19.45 47.34
CA TYR A 63 17.22 20.29 46.51
C TYR A 63 17.38 19.70 45.11
N CYS A 64 17.75 18.43 44.99
CA CYS A 64 17.87 17.74 43.71
C CYS A 64 16.54 17.73 42.92
N PHE A 65 15.41 17.57 43.60
CA PHE A 65 14.08 17.60 42.98
C PHE A 65 13.77 18.94 42.32
N PHE A 66 13.96 20.06 43.04
CA PHE A 66 13.70 21.40 42.49
C PHE A 66 14.76 21.82 41.47
N THR A 67 16.04 21.45 41.68
CA THR A 67 17.13 21.75 40.74
C THR A 67 16.98 21.02 39.40
N LYS A 68 16.54 19.75 39.42
CA LYS A 68 16.37 18.95 38.20
C LYS A 68 15.00 19.14 37.53
N ARG A 69 14.33 20.29 37.74
CA ARG A 69 13.00 20.58 37.17
C ARG A 69 12.01 19.43 37.37
N TRP A 70 11.94 18.92 38.60
CA TRP A 70 11.08 17.78 38.96
C TRP A 70 11.36 16.50 38.14
N PHE A 71 12.56 16.33 37.60
CA PHE A 71 12.92 15.17 36.76
C PHE A 71 12.00 14.97 35.54
N PHE A 72 11.25 16.00 35.14
CA PHE A 72 10.27 15.88 34.05
C PHE A 72 10.92 15.41 32.75
N ASP A 73 12.10 15.94 32.43
CA ASP A 73 12.87 15.55 31.25
C ASP A 73 13.28 14.06 31.28
N GLN A 74 13.66 13.55 32.45
CA GLN A 74 14.05 12.14 32.61
C GLN A 74 12.83 11.21 32.50
N VAL A 75 11.73 11.57 33.15
CA VAL A 75 10.47 10.81 33.06
C VAL A 75 10.00 10.76 31.62
N LEU A 76 9.98 11.89 30.90
CA LEU A 76 9.58 11.95 29.50
C LEU A 76 10.50 11.08 28.62
N ASN A 77 11.80 11.18 28.82
CA ASN A 77 12.76 10.40 28.05
C ASN A 77 12.60 8.88 28.30
N ASP A 78 12.44 8.48 29.54
CA ASP A 78 12.40 7.07 29.91
C ASP A 78 11.03 6.43 29.60
N PHE A 79 9.92 7.16 29.78
CA PHE A 79 8.56 6.65 29.54
C PHE A 79 8.04 6.84 28.12
N LEU A 80 8.49 7.86 27.39
CA LEU A 80 8.03 8.13 26.03
C LEU A 80 9.14 7.86 25.02
N VAL A 81 10.25 8.59 25.11
CA VAL A 81 11.26 8.58 24.03
C VAL A 81 11.88 7.19 23.83
N ARG A 82 12.38 6.55 24.90
CA ARG A 82 12.99 5.22 24.81
C ARG A 82 12.07 4.13 24.25
N PRO A 83 10.83 3.94 24.74
CA PRO A 83 9.96 2.91 24.18
C PRO A 83 9.56 3.21 22.74
N PHE A 84 9.33 4.48 22.36
CA PHE A 84 9.06 4.83 20.96
C PHE A 84 10.25 4.51 20.04
N LEU A 85 11.48 4.81 20.46
CA LEU A 85 12.68 4.47 19.70
C LEU A 85 12.85 2.95 19.55
N ARG A 86 12.62 2.18 20.62
CA ARG A 86 12.68 0.71 20.57
C ARG A 86 11.61 0.15 19.65
N PHE A 87 10.38 0.65 19.76
CA PHE A 87 9.30 0.24 18.87
C PHE A 87 9.63 0.51 17.41
N GLY A 88 10.14 1.70 17.08
CA GLY A 88 10.56 2.03 15.73
C GLY A 88 11.68 1.14 15.20
N TYR A 89 12.66 0.79 16.05
CA TYR A 89 13.74 -0.12 15.69
C TYR A 89 13.24 -1.55 15.41
N GLU A 90 12.47 -2.12 16.34
CA GLU A 90 11.99 -3.50 16.21
C GLU A 90 11.05 -3.66 15.00
N VAL A 91 10.11 -2.73 14.82
CA VAL A 91 9.11 -2.84 13.74
C VAL A 91 9.71 -2.50 12.38
N SER A 92 10.31 -1.31 12.25
CA SER A 92 10.73 -0.83 10.93
C SER A 92 12.01 -1.47 10.45
N PHE A 93 12.93 -1.82 11.33
CA PHE A 93 14.23 -2.34 10.91
C PHE A 93 14.33 -3.85 11.03
N VAL A 94 14.00 -4.41 12.20
CA VAL A 94 14.15 -5.86 12.43
C VAL A 94 13.07 -6.63 11.68
N ILE A 95 11.79 -6.29 11.87
CA ILE A 95 10.68 -7.04 11.28
C ILE A 95 10.57 -6.77 9.78
N LEU A 96 10.62 -5.51 9.37
CA LEU A 96 10.38 -5.15 7.97
C LEU A 96 11.59 -5.44 7.08
N ASP A 97 12.74 -4.80 7.36
CA ASP A 97 13.89 -4.85 6.46
C ASP A 97 14.62 -6.20 6.55
N LYS A 98 15.10 -6.56 7.74
CA LYS A 98 15.79 -7.84 7.95
C LYS A 98 14.87 -9.07 7.90
N GLY A 99 13.57 -8.87 8.15
CA GLY A 99 12.59 -9.96 8.12
C GLY A 99 11.92 -10.07 6.76
N ALA A 100 10.91 -9.24 6.56
CA ALA A 100 10.02 -9.35 5.40
C ALA A 100 10.75 -9.17 4.06
N ILE A 101 11.60 -8.15 3.93
CA ILE A 101 12.30 -7.85 2.66
C ILE A 101 13.33 -8.93 2.35
N GLU A 102 14.10 -9.39 3.33
CA GLU A 102 15.10 -10.45 3.09
C GLU A 102 14.44 -11.78 2.70
N ILE A 103 13.36 -12.16 3.39
CA ILE A 103 12.60 -13.39 3.08
C ILE A 103 11.94 -13.29 1.71
N LEU A 104 11.33 -12.17 1.33
CA LEU A 104 10.69 -12.03 0.02
C LEU A 104 11.69 -11.76 -1.11
N GLY A 105 12.87 -11.24 -0.78
CA GLY A 105 13.90 -10.89 -1.74
C GLY A 105 14.88 -12.03 -1.99
N PRO A 106 16.20 -11.81 -1.80
CA PRO A 106 17.22 -12.73 -2.29
C PRO A 106 17.19 -14.09 -1.59
N TYR A 107 16.90 -14.13 -0.29
CA TYR A 107 16.90 -15.38 0.47
C TYR A 107 15.74 -16.29 0.05
N GLY A 108 14.51 -15.77 -0.01
CA GLY A 108 13.37 -16.60 -0.46
C GLY A 108 13.47 -17.01 -1.91
N ILE A 109 13.93 -16.12 -2.80
CA ILE A 109 14.12 -16.44 -4.22
C ILE A 109 15.17 -17.55 -4.37
N SER A 110 16.34 -17.42 -3.71
CA SER A 110 17.38 -18.45 -3.80
C SER A 110 16.94 -19.79 -3.20
N TYR A 111 16.22 -19.77 -2.08
CA TYR A 111 15.69 -20.98 -1.45
C TYR A 111 14.67 -21.70 -2.36
N THR A 112 13.71 -20.95 -2.92
CA THR A 112 12.68 -21.52 -3.81
C THR A 112 13.28 -22.06 -5.11
N LEU A 113 14.21 -21.32 -5.74
CA LEU A 113 14.91 -21.78 -6.93
C LEU A 113 15.72 -23.05 -6.65
N ARG A 114 16.42 -23.12 -5.51
CA ARG A 114 17.17 -24.31 -5.11
C ARG A 114 16.24 -25.52 -4.94
N GLN A 115 15.08 -25.32 -4.30
CA GLN A 115 14.10 -26.38 -4.11
C GLN A 115 13.52 -26.87 -5.44
N LEU A 116 13.18 -25.94 -6.34
CA LEU A 116 12.72 -26.27 -7.69
C LEU A 116 13.79 -27.05 -8.46
N ALA A 117 15.06 -26.59 -8.43
CA ALA A 117 16.16 -27.28 -9.09
C ALA A 117 16.35 -28.71 -8.57
N HIS A 118 16.23 -28.91 -7.25
CA HIS A 118 16.28 -30.23 -6.65
C HIS A 118 15.13 -31.13 -7.13
N MET A 119 13.89 -30.62 -7.17
CA MET A 119 12.75 -31.36 -7.70
C MET A 119 12.92 -31.72 -9.18
N MET A 120 13.42 -30.79 -10.00
CA MET A 120 13.71 -31.03 -11.42
C MET A 120 14.80 -32.08 -11.61
N SER A 121 15.85 -32.06 -10.76
CA SER A 121 16.89 -33.08 -10.79
C SER A 121 16.34 -34.47 -10.43
N GLN A 122 15.36 -34.56 -9.53
CA GLN A 122 14.73 -35.83 -9.16
C GLN A 122 13.82 -36.39 -10.25
N LEU A 123 13.18 -35.53 -11.06
CA LEU A 123 12.39 -35.96 -12.22
C LEU A 123 13.24 -36.65 -13.29
N GLN A 124 14.55 -36.36 -13.32
CA GLN A 124 15.47 -37.00 -14.25
C GLN A 124 15.94 -38.36 -13.71
N SER A 125 15.23 -39.43 -14.07
CA SER A 125 15.48 -40.79 -13.56
C SER A 125 16.72 -41.49 -14.14
N GLY A 126 17.31 -40.97 -15.22
CA GLY A 126 18.49 -41.54 -15.87
C GLY A 126 18.23 -42.77 -16.77
N PHE A 127 16.99 -43.28 -16.82
CA PHE A 127 16.62 -44.43 -17.65
C PHE A 127 16.16 -44.01 -19.06
N VAL A 128 16.71 -44.63 -20.10
CA VAL A 128 16.40 -44.32 -21.52
C VAL A 128 14.90 -44.41 -21.84
N TYR A 129 14.19 -45.40 -21.29
CA TYR A 129 12.76 -45.58 -21.53
C TYR A 129 11.90 -44.39 -21.07
N HIS A 130 12.28 -43.72 -19.97
CA HIS A 130 11.55 -42.54 -19.50
C HIS A 130 11.67 -41.37 -20.49
N TYR A 131 12.82 -41.21 -21.13
CA TYR A 131 13.03 -40.17 -22.14
C TYR A 131 12.25 -40.44 -23.43
N VAL A 132 12.22 -41.70 -23.90
CA VAL A 132 11.45 -42.08 -25.10
C VAL A 132 9.95 -41.81 -24.87
N PHE A 133 9.43 -42.18 -23.69
CA PHE A 133 8.05 -41.90 -23.31
C PHE A 133 7.78 -40.39 -23.24
N ALA A 134 8.68 -39.60 -22.62
CA ALA A 134 8.55 -38.15 -22.54
C ALA A 134 8.57 -37.47 -23.92
N MET A 135 9.42 -37.92 -24.85
CA MET A 135 9.45 -37.40 -26.23
C MET A 135 8.14 -37.68 -26.97
N LEU A 136 7.62 -38.91 -26.89
CA LEU A 136 6.35 -39.28 -27.54
C LEU A 136 5.17 -38.47 -26.98
N LEU A 137 5.11 -38.32 -25.66
CA LEU A 137 4.10 -37.51 -24.97
C LEU A 137 4.23 -36.03 -25.35
N GLY A 138 5.46 -35.51 -25.37
CA GLY A 138 5.77 -34.14 -25.78
C GLY A 138 5.33 -33.84 -27.22
N THR A 139 5.64 -34.72 -28.18
CA THR A 139 5.21 -34.56 -29.58
C THR A 139 3.70 -34.62 -29.73
N THR A 140 3.03 -35.50 -28.99
CA THR A 140 1.57 -35.63 -29.03
C THR A 140 0.91 -34.36 -28.49
N LEU A 141 1.34 -33.88 -27.33
CA LEU A 141 0.84 -32.63 -26.74
C LEU A 141 1.13 -31.42 -27.61
N PHE A 142 2.30 -31.36 -28.24
CA PHE A 142 2.67 -30.25 -29.13
C PHE A 142 1.74 -30.17 -30.34
N VAL A 143 1.51 -31.30 -31.03
CA VAL A 143 0.57 -31.36 -32.16
C VAL A 143 -0.85 -31.02 -31.70
N THR A 144 -1.29 -31.53 -30.55
CA THR A 144 -2.62 -31.20 -30.00
C THR A 144 -2.74 -29.71 -29.69
N CYS A 145 -1.72 -29.08 -29.09
CA CYS A 145 -1.72 -27.66 -28.74
C CYS A 145 -1.79 -26.78 -30.00
N LEU A 146 -1.00 -27.08 -31.02
CA LEU A 146 -1.06 -26.39 -32.31
C LEU A 146 -2.43 -26.55 -32.98
N CYS A 147 -2.97 -27.78 -32.97
CA CYS A 147 -4.27 -28.04 -33.54
C CYS A 147 -5.39 -27.26 -32.81
N MET A 148 -5.36 -27.22 -31.48
CA MET A 148 -6.29 -26.42 -30.67
C MET A 148 -6.18 -24.92 -30.95
N TRP A 149 -4.97 -24.42 -31.18
CA TRP A 149 -4.73 -23.03 -31.57
C TRP A 149 -5.42 -22.72 -32.89
N GLU A 150 -5.19 -23.51 -33.94
CA GLU A 150 -5.83 -23.33 -35.25
C GLU A 150 -7.36 -23.44 -35.20
N PHE A 151 -7.91 -24.40 -34.44
CA PHE A 151 -9.35 -24.52 -34.22
C PHE A 151 -9.97 -23.25 -33.60
N ARG A 152 -9.25 -22.55 -32.71
CA ARG A 152 -9.70 -21.26 -32.16
C ARG A 152 -9.85 -20.21 -33.26
N TYR A 153 -8.90 -20.12 -34.20
CA TYR A 153 -8.95 -19.16 -35.29
C TYR A 153 -10.10 -19.45 -36.26
N ILE A 154 -10.28 -20.71 -36.66
CA ILE A 154 -11.37 -21.14 -37.55
C ILE A 154 -12.75 -20.83 -36.94
N CYS A 155 -12.95 -21.09 -35.64
CA CYS A 155 -14.21 -20.75 -34.96
C CYS A 155 -14.43 -19.23 -34.78
N TRP A 156 -13.35 -18.43 -34.71
CA TRP A 156 -13.45 -16.98 -34.51
C TRP A 156 -13.67 -16.22 -35.82
N VAL A 157 -13.03 -16.67 -36.91
CA VAL A 157 -13.10 -16.03 -38.23
C VAL A 157 -14.45 -16.30 -38.92
N ASP A 158 -15.06 -17.48 -38.73
CA ASP A 158 -16.08 -17.93 -39.68
C ASP A 158 -17.50 -18.18 -39.13
N TYR A 159 -17.99 -17.50 -38.08
CA TYR A 159 -19.45 -17.50 -37.86
C TYR A 159 -20.17 -16.49 -38.77
N ARG A 160 -19.55 -15.34 -39.05
CA ARG A 160 -20.09 -14.31 -39.97
C ARG A 160 -19.87 -14.66 -41.43
N LEU A 161 -18.69 -15.20 -41.78
CA LEU A 161 -18.38 -15.65 -43.13
C LEU A 161 -19.17 -16.91 -43.51
N CYS A 162 -19.36 -17.88 -42.60
CA CYS A 162 -20.30 -18.99 -42.85
C CYS A 162 -21.73 -18.48 -43.09
N PHE A 163 -22.20 -17.50 -42.30
CA PHE A 163 -23.53 -16.91 -42.50
C PHE A 163 -23.66 -16.20 -43.86
N ILE A 164 -22.66 -15.41 -44.26
CA ILE A 164 -22.65 -14.73 -45.57
C ILE A 164 -22.61 -15.73 -46.72
N LEU A 165 -21.83 -16.81 -46.62
CA LEU A 165 -21.75 -17.86 -47.64
C LEU A 165 -23.08 -18.63 -47.78
N ILE A 166 -23.76 -18.92 -46.65
CA ILE A 166 -25.09 -19.54 -46.66
C ILE A 166 -26.12 -18.62 -47.34
N VAL A 167 -26.12 -17.32 -47.02
CA VAL A 167 -27.03 -16.34 -47.63
C VAL A 167 -26.75 -16.16 -49.13
N SER A 168 -25.49 -16.10 -49.55
CA SER A 168 -25.14 -15.98 -50.97
C SER A 168 -25.53 -17.23 -51.78
N SER A 169 -25.40 -18.42 -51.19
CA SER A 169 -25.85 -19.67 -51.82
C SER A 169 -27.37 -19.72 -52.01
N PHE A 170 -28.15 -19.15 -51.08
CA PHE A 170 -29.61 -19.09 -51.18
C PHE A 170 -30.10 -17.99 -52.13
N CYS A 171 -29.33 -16.92 -52.28
CA CYS A 171 -29.61 -15.83 -53.22
C CYS A 171 -29.25 -16.20 -54.68
N MET A 172 -28.42 -17.23 -54.87
CA MET A 172 -27.99 -17.74 -56.17
C MET A 172 -28.88 -18.90 -56.65
N GLU A 173 -30.19 -18.80 -56.43
CA GLU A 173 -31.20 -19.63 -57.10
C GLU A 173 -31.32 -19.16 -58.57
N PRO A 174 -31.36 -20.05 -59.58
CA PRO A 174 -31.01 -19.68 -60.96
C PRO A 174 -32.07 -18.80 -61.62
N SER A 175 -31.79 -17.51 -61.73
CA SER A 175 -32.50 -16.58 -62.60
C SER A 175 -32.02 -16.69 -64.06
N VAL A 176 -32.09 -17.88 -64.69
CA VAL A 176 -32.06 -18.00 -66.17
C VAL A 176 -32.84 -19.25 -66.59
N ARG A 177 -34.17 -19.16 -66.65
CA ARG A 177 -34.98 -20.07 -67.48
C ARG A 177 -35.81 -19.22 -68.45
N GLY A 178 -35.25 -19.02 -69.64
CA GLY A 178 -35.97 -18.49 -70.79
C GLY A 178 -35.10 -17.66 -71.74
N SER A 179 -34.63 -18.25 -72.84
CA SER A 179 -34.97 -17.79 -74.21
C SER A 179 -34.09 -18.47 -75.27
N THR A 180 -34.75 -18.87 -76.37
CA THR A 180 -34.28 -19.07 -77.76
C THR A 180 -33.45 -20.29 -78.14
N GLY A 181 -33.95 -21.03 -79.16
CA GLY A 181 -33.11 -21.84 -80.03
C GLY A 181 -33.77 -23.10 -80.62
N GLY A 182 -34.96 -23.01 -81.21
CA GLY A 182 -35.52 -24.11 -82.03
C GLY A 182 -34.84 -24.18 -83.40
N GLY A 183 -34.52 -25.39 -83.86
CA GLY A 183 -34.02 -25.66 -85.21
C GLY A 183 -33.49 -27.11 -85.35
N LEU A 184 -34.28 -27.96 -86.00
CA LEU A 184 -34.05 -29.40 -86.25
C LEU A 184 -32.97 -29.66 -87.37
N PRO A 185 -32.58 -30.93 -87.61
CA PRO A 185 -31.27 -31.40 -88.09
C PRO A 185 -31.23 -31.69 -89.60
N SER A 186 -30.04 -31.94 -90.17
CA SER A 186 -29.88 -32.81 -91.36
C SER A 186 -28.42 -33.09 -91.78
N VAL A 187 -28.14 -34.38 -92.01
CA VAL A 187 -27.53 -34.96 -93.24
C VAL A 187 -26.06 -34.64 -93.63
N ALA A 188 -25.24 -35.70 -93.67
CA ALA A 188 -24.27 -36.09 -94.73
C ALA A 188 -23.16 -36.97 -94.09
N ARG A 189 -23.11 -38.31 -94.18
CA ARG A 189 -23.08 -39.25 -95.31
C ARG A 189 -21.75 -39.27 -96.09
N GLN A 190 -21.03 -40.40 -95.96
CA GLN A 190 -20.10 -41.03 -96.95
C GLN A 190 -18.87 -40.20 -97.36
N ALA A 191 -17.70 -40.73 -97.71
CA ALA A 191 -17.11 -42.05 -97.93
C ALA A 191 -15.59 -41.84 -97.70
N THR A 192 -14.77 -42.81 -97.32
CA THR A 192 -14.11 -43.84 -98.14
C THR A 192 -13.29 -44.70 -97.14
N GLY A 193 -13.24 -46.02 -97.12
CA GLY A 193 -13.16 -46.98 -98.22
C GLY A 193 -11.72 -47.51 -98.30
N GLU A 194 -11.56 -48.82 -98.05
CA GLU A 194 -10.39 -49.68 -98.34
C GLU A 194 -9.19 -49.61 -97.37
N ALA A 195 -8.45 -50.67 -97.03
CA ALA A 195 -8.53 -52.13 -97.20
C ALA A 195 -7.38 -52.72 -96.34
N VAL A 196 -7.49 -53.98 -95.88
CA VAL A 196 -6.44 -55.04 -95.82
C VAL A 196 -6.91 -56.15 -94.86
N MET A 197 -7.21 -57.30 -95.49
CA MET A 197 -7.33 -58.68 -94.99
C MET A 197 -8.48 -59.04 -94.03
#